data_AF-A0A1Y1QUH4-F1
#
_entry.id   AF-A0A1Y1QUH4-F1
#
_cell.length_a   1.000
_cell.length_b   1.000
_cell.length_c   1.000
_cell.angle_alpha   90.00
_cell.angle_beta   90.00
_cell.angle_gamma   90.00
#
_symmetry.space_group_name_H-M   'P 1'
#
loop_
_entity.id
_entity.type
_entity.pdbx_description
1 polymer ?
#
loop_
_entity_poly.entity_id
_entity_poly.type
_entity_poly.pdbx_seq_one_letter_code
_entity_poly.pdbx_strand_id
1 'polypeptide(L)'
;MDTTKEDREYKQDSGAEYVPPTSAEVRAILHKMGLTGEMAGELVACSSRQIRRYTAEGRDKSSMPYAILYTLAHKHSGCALTPKNWRNELVIQPKDAADLIGVKW
;
A
#
# COMPACT_ATOMS: atom_id res chain seq x y z
N MET A 1 -28.62 37.65 11.50
CA MET A 1 -27.42 36.82 11.76
C MET A 1 -27.38 35.81 10.63
N ASP A 2 -26.76 36.21 9.53
CA ASP A 2 -26.68 35.43 8.28
C ASP A 2 -25.40 34.59 8.30
N THR A 3 -25.54 33.27 8.47
CA THR A 3 -24.47 32.31 8.29
C THR A 3 -24.49 31.80 6.85
N THR A 4 -23.83 32.54 5.96
CA THR A 4 -23.54 32.08 4.60
C THR A 4 -22.62 30.87 4.69
N LYS A 5 -23.15 29.69 4.35
CA LYS A 5 -22.38 28.45 4.23
C LYS A 5 -21.37 28.63 3.10
N GLU A 6 -20.09 28.59 3.44
CA GLU A 6 -19.01 28.42 2.46
C GLU A 6 -19.15 27.03 1.84
N ASP A 7 -19.83 26.97 0.69
CA ASP A 7 -19.76 25.82 -0.22
C ASP A 7 -18.35 25.79 -0.81
N ARG A 8 -17.41 25.20 -0.06
CA ARG A 8 -16.10 24.80 -0.61
C ARG A 8 -16.35 23.64 -1.55
N GLU A 9 -16.59 24.00 -2.80
CA GLU A 9 -16.53 23.13 -3.96
C GLU A 9 -15.14 22.49 -4.01
N TYR A 10 -15.00 21.32 -3.37
CA TYR A 10 -13.81 20.49 -3.53
C TYR A 10 -13.78 20.05 -4.98
N LYS A 11 -13.03 20.78 -5.80
CA LYS A 11 -12.64 20.34 -7.14
C LYS A 11 -12.02 18.94 -6.97
N GLN A 12 -12.80 17.94 -7.36
CA GLN A 12 -12.33 16.58 -7.56
C GLN A 12 -11.36 16.69 -8.73
N ASP A 13 -10.08 16.97 -8.43
CA ASP A 13 -9.01 16.73 -9.38
C ASP A 13 -9.20 15.30 -9.86
N SER A 14 -9.52 15.17 -11.15
CA SER A 14 -9.65 13.91 -11.88
C SER A 14 -8.26 13.27 -11.92
N GLY A 15 -7.83 12.81 -10.76
CA GLY A 15 -6.51 12.30 -10.46
C GLY A 15 -6.40 10.90 -11.02
N ALA A 16 -5.43 10.72 -11.91
CA ALA A 16 -4.63 9.51 -11.98
C ALA A 16 -5.29 8.23 -11.44
N GLU A 17 -6.09 7.56 -12.27
CA GLU A 17 -6.89 6.40 -11.84
C GLU A 17 -6.00 5.28 -11.27
N TYR A 18 -6.12 5.04 -9.96
CA TYR A 18 -5.41 3.98 -9.28
C TYR A 18 -6.04 2.63 -9.61
N VAL A 19 -5.25 1.75 -10.22
CA VAL A 19 -5.65 0.35 -10.42
C VAL A 19 -5.10 -0.50 -9.27
N PRO A 20 -5.96 -1.03 -8.39
CA PRO A 20 -5.52 -1.80 -7.23
C PRO A 20 -4.79 -3.09 -7.62
N PRO A 21 -3.92 -3.61 -6.75
CA PRO A 21 -3.31 -4.92 -6.93
C PRO A 21 -4.37 -6.02 -6.86
N THR A 22 -4.17 -7.06 -7.67
CA THR A 22 -4.87 -8.33 -7.54
C THR A 22 -4.43 -9.06 -6.26
N SER A 23 -5.19 -10.05 -5.81
CA SER A 23 -4.84 -10.84 -4.64
C SER A 23 -3.50 -11.58 -4.80
N ALA A 24 -3.21 -12.07 -6.01
CA ALA A 24 -1.92 -12.66 -6.35
C ALA A 24 -0.78 -11.64 -6.28
N GLU A 25 -0.99 -10.43 -6.81
CA GLU A 25 0.00 -9.33 -6.71
C GLU A 25 0.24 -8.94 -5.25
N VAL A 26 -0.80 -8.81 -4.42
CA VAL A 26 -0.64 -8.51 -2.98
C VAL A 26 0.20 -9.58 -2.30
N ARG A 27 -0.06 -10.88 -2.55
CA ARG A 27 0.77 -11.97 -2.00
C ARG A 27 2.22 -11.85 -2.46
N ALA A 28 2.45 -11.57 -3.74
CA ALA A 28 3.80 -11.41 -4.28
C ALA A 28 4.54 -10.22 -3.65
N ILE A 29 3.85 -9.10 -3.41
CA ILE A 29 4.40 -7.92 -2.75
C ILE A 29 4.80 -8.26 -1.31
N LEU A 30 3.88 -8.85 -0.53
CA LEU A 30 4.16 -9.24 0.86
C LEU A 30 5.31 -10.24 0.95
N HIS A 31 5.31 -11.26 0.07
CA HIS A 31 6.39 -12.25 -0.01
C HIS A 31 7.73 -11.61 -0.37
N LYS A 32 7.76 -10.71 -1.35
CA LYS A 32 8.99 -9.98 -1.75
C LYS A 32 9.54 -9.12 -0.61
N MET A 33 8.67 -8.57 0.21
CA MET A 33 9.03 -7.77 1.38
C MET A 33 9.30 -8.61 2.64
N GLY A 34 9.13 -9.95 2.58
CA GLY A 34 9.28 -10.81 3.76
C GLY A 34 8.25 -10.52 4.87
N LEU A 35 7.10 -9.91 4.52
CA LEU A 35 6.08 -9.51 5.49
C LEU A 35 5.00 -10.59 5.64
N THR A 36 4.68 -10.93 6.89
CA THR A 36 3.47 -11.69 7.19
C THR A 36 2.24 -10.78 7.18
N GLY A 37 1.04 -11.37 7.12
CA GLY A 37 -0.20 -10.58 7.17
C GLY A 37 -0.40 -9.82 8.50
N GLU A 38 0.24 -10.27 9.57
CA GLU A 38 0.25 -9.59 10.86
C GLU A 38 1.19 -8.39 10.85
N MET A 39 2.43 -8.58 10.42
CA MET A 39 3.42 -7.49 10.29
C MET A 39 2.95 -6.40 9.32
N ALA A 40 2.39 -6.79 8.17
CA ALA A 40 1.82 -5.84 7.23
C ALA A 40 0.65 -5.07 7.84
N GLY A 41 -0.19 -5.74 8.64
CA GLY A 41 -1.29 -5.11 9.36
C GLY A 41 -0.80 -4.06 10.35
N GLU A 42 0.22 -4.40 11.15
CA GLU A 42 0.87 -3.49 12.09
C GLU A 42 1.46 -2.25 11.39
N LEU A 43 2.19 -2.46 10.30
CA LEU A 43 2.79 -1.37 9.52
C LEU A 43 1.76 -0.36 9.01
N VAL A 44 0.64 -0.85 8.46
CA VAL A 44 -0.40 0.01 7.88
C VAL A 44 -1.53 0.34 8.85
N ALA A 45 -1.37 0.03 10.14
CA ALA A 45 -2.37 0.22 11.18
C ALA A 45 -3.76 -0.36 10.82
N CYS A 46 -3.78 -1.58 10.26
CA CYS A 46 -5.00 -2.30 9.93
C CYS A 46 -4.97 -3.73 10.49
N SER A 47 -6.15 -4.33 10.68
CA SER A 47 -6.21 -5.70 11.21
C SER A 47 -5.59 -6.72 10.23
N SER A 48 -4.96 -7.75 10.76
CA SER A 48 -4.45 -8.89 9.97
C SER A 48 -5.55 -9.55 9.14
N ARG A 49 -6.80 -9.53 9.62
CA ARG A 49 -7.98 -9.99 8.86
C ARG A 49 -8.22 -9.16 7.61
N GLN A 50 -8.00 -7.84 7.67
CA GLN A 50 -8.13 -6.97 6.50
C GLN A 50 -7.03 -7.26 5.47
N ILE A 51 -5.79 -7.49 5.90
CA ILE A 51 -4.71 -7.92 5.00
C ILE A 51 -5.05 -9.24 4.31
N ARG A 52 -5.61 -10.21 5.06
CA ARG A 52 -6.07 -11.48 4.49
C ARG A 52 -7.16 -11.32 3.43
N ARG A 53 -8.03 -10.31 3.55
CA ARG A 53 -9.05 -10.02 2.52
C ARG A 53 -8.44 -9.47 1.23
N TYR A 54 -7.32 -8.77 1.31
CA TYR A 54 -6.58 -8.32 0.12
C TYR A 54 -5.86 -9.47 -0.59
N THR A 55 -5.45 -10.51 0.15
CA THR A 55 -4.83 -11.72 -0.41
C THR A 55 -5.83 -12.84 -0.71
N ALA A 56 -7.11 -12.70 -0.33
CA ALA A 56 -8.15 -13.68 -0.59
C ALA A 56 -8.60 -13.70 -2.06
N GLU A 57 -9.07 -14.87 -2.51
CA GLU A 57 -9.70 -15.07 -3.82
C GLU A 57 -11.20 -15.36 -3.64
N GLY A 58 -12.00 -15.12 -4.69
CA GLY A 58 -13.43 -15.40 -4.67
C GLY A 58 -14.27 -14.34 -3.95
N ARG A 59 -15.33 -14.77 -3.25
CA ARG A 59 -16.40 -13.92 -2.73
C ARG A 59 -15.95 -12.95 -1.62
N ASP A 60 -14.90 -13.29 -0.88
CA ASP A 60 -14.41 -12.49 0.25
C ASP A 60 -13.27 -11.51 -0.14
N LYS A 61 -12.96 -11.43 -1.44
CA LYS A 61 -11.93 -10.54 -1.98
C LYS A 61 -12.29 -9.08 -1.69
N SER A 62 -11.33 -8.34 -1.15
CA SER A 62 -11.37 -6.88 -1.08
C SER A 62 -10.29 -6.28 -1.96
N SER A 63 -10.61 -5.20 -2.66
CA SER A 63 -9.58 -4.38 -3.33
C SER A 63 -8.74 -3.66 -2.28
N MET A 64 -7.41 -3.63 -2.45
CA MET A 64 -6.51 -2.90 -1.58
C MET A 64 -6.55 -1.40 -1.93
N PRO A 65 -6.87 -0.51 -0.97
CA PRO A 65 -6.77 0.93 -1.17
C PRO A 65 -5.33 1.38 -1.42
N TYR A 66 -5.16 2.41 -2.26
CA TYR A 66 -3.84 2.98 -2.55
C TYR A 66 -3.09 3.42 -1.29
N ALA A 67 -3.78 4.06 -0.34
CA ALA A 67 -3.18 4.51 0.90
C ALA A 67 -2.49 3.37 1.68
N ILE A 68 -3.05 2.16 1.65
CA ILE A 68 -2.45 0.98 2.30
C ILE A 68 -1.20 0.55 1.54
N LEU A 69 -1.28 0.43 0.22
CA LEU A 69 -0.14 0.05 -0.61
C LEU A 69 1.03 1.04 -0.47
N TYR A 70 0.72 2.34 -0.56
CA TYR A 70 1.68 3.42 -0.37
C TYR A 70 2.32 3.37 1.01
N THR A 71 1.51 3.25 2.08
CA THR A 71 2.04 3.19 3.45
C THR A 71 2.92 1.97 3.65
N LEU A 72 2.55 0.83 3.07
CA LEU A 72 3.31 -0.41 3.16
C LEU A 72 4.67 -0.27 2.48
N ALA A 73 4.70 0.23 1.23
CA ALA A 73 5.94 0.46 0.50
C ALA A 73 6.81 1.56 1.15
N HIS A 74 6.19 2.65 1.61
CA HIS A 74 6.91 3.76 2.21
C HIS A 74 7.53 3.38 3.56
N LYS A 75 6.79 2.69 4.43
CA LYS A 75 7.31 2.27 5.74
C LYS A 75 8.29 1.11 5.65
N HIS A 76 8.10 0.19 4.71
CA HIS A 76 8.98 -0.96 4.55
C HIS A 76 10.29 -0.60 3.85
N SER A 77 10.23 0.09 2.71
CA SER A 77 11.39 0.32 1.84
C SER A 77 11.67 1.79 1.53
N GLY A 78 11.02 2.73 2.24
CA GLY A 78 11.17 4.16 1.98
C GLY A 78 10.67 4.62 0.60
N CYS A 79 10.02 3.73 -0.16
CA CYS A 79 9.65 3.98 -1.54
C CYS A 79 8.36 4.81 -1.62
N ALA A 80 8.45 5.99 -2.21
CA ALA A 80 7.30 6.81 -2.53
C ALA A 80 6.68 6.33 -3.84
N LEU A 81 5.59 5.57 -3.75
CA LEU A 81 4.86 5.10 -4.92
C LEU A 81 4.03 6.23 -5.54
N THR A 82 3.71 6.08 -6.82
CA THR A 82 2.72 6.87 -7.54
C THR A 82 1.50 6.02 -7.90
N PRO A 83 0.27 6.56 -7.87
CA PRO A 83 -0.93 5.78 -8.17
C PRO A 83 -0.94 5.13 -9.56
N LYS A 84 -0.31 5.77 -10.56
CA LYS A 84 -0.27 5.31 -11.95
C LYS A 84 0.77 4.22 -12.20
N ASN A 85 1.89 4.24 -11.49
CA ASN A 85 3.08 3.48 -11.87
C ASN A 85 3.63 2.58 -10.75
N TRP A 86 2.86 2.38 -9.68
CA TRP A 86 3.26 1.61 -8.51
C TRP A 86 3.81 0.21 -8.85
N ARG A 87 3.27 -0.45 -9.90
CA ARG A 87 3.73 -1.79 -10.32
C ARG A 87 5.20 -1.78 -10.74
N ASN A 88 5.61 -0.79 -11.53
CA ASN A 88 6.98 -0.67 -12.01
C ASN A 88 7.92 -0.17 -10.91
N GLU A 89 7.43 0.71 -10.05
CA GLU A 89 8.20 1.25 -8.92
C GLU A 89 8.47 0.19 -7.85
N LEU A 90 7.56 -0.77 -7.64
CA LEU A 90 7.80 -1.92 -6.77
C LEU A 90 8.74 -2.97 -7.38
N VAL A 91 8.90 -3.00 -8.71
CA VAL A 91 9.83 -3.92 -9.41
C VAL A 91 11.27 -3.44 -9.24
N ILE A 92 11.49 -2.13 -9.29
CA ILE A 92 12.82 -1.50 -9.23
C ILE A 92 13.13 -1.16 -7.77
N GLN A 93 13.80 -2.07 -7.04
CA GLN A 93 14.94 -1.73 -6.15
C GLN A 93 15.70 -3.01 -5.76
N PRO A 94 16.93 -3.20 -6.27
CA PRO A 94 17.94 -4.05 -5.68
C PRO A 94 18.75 -3.25 -4.64
N LYS A 95 18.11 -2.76 -3.57
CA LYS A 95 18.79 -1.89 -2.60
C LYS A 95 18.42 -2.12 -1.13
N ASP A 96 18.47 -3.39 -0.68
CA ASP A 96 18.60 -3.73 0.76
C ASP A 96 19.55 -4.91 1.00
N ALA A 97 20.36 -5.32 0.00
CA ALA A 97 21.41 -6.32 0.21
C ALA A 97 22.65 -5.76 0.96
N ALA A 98 22.71 -4.45 1.22
CA ALA A 98 23.92 -3.78 1.74
C ALA A 98 23.73 -2.95 3.02
N ASP A 99 22.52 -2.50 3.38
CA ASP A 99 22.34 -1.51 4.47
C ASP A 99 21.81 -2.08 5.81
N LEU A 100 21.60 -3.40 5.93
CA LEU A 100 21.17 -4.03 7.20
C LEU A 100 22.17 -5.00 7.84
N ILE A 101 23.38 -5.18 7.26
CA ILE A 101 24.48 -5.89 7.94
C ILE A 101 25.32 -4.88 8.74
N GLY A 102 24.62 -4.06 9.52
CA GLY A 102 25.12 -3.45 10.75
C GLY A 102 24.78 -4.30 11.99
N VAL A 103 24.21 -5.49 11.80
CA VAL A 103 23.98 -6.46 12.87
C VAL A 103 25.07 -7.52 12.83
N LYS A 104 26.07 -7.34 13.71
CA LYS A 104 26.97 -8.43 14.13
C LYS A 104 26.11 -9.50 14.82
N TRP A 105 26.07 -10.69 14.25
CA TRP A 105 25.73 -11.92 14.98
C TRP A 105 26.90 -12.30 15.89
#